data_AF-A0A7J5E698-F1
#
_entry.id   AF-A0A7J5E698-F1
#
_cell.length_a   1.000
_cell.length_b   1.000
_cell.length_c   1.000
_cell.angle_alpha   90.00
_cell.angle_beta   90.00
_cell.angle_gamma   90.00
#
_symmetry.space_group_name_H-M   'P 1'
#
loop_
_entity.id
_entity.type
_entity.pdbx_description
1 polymer ?
#
loop_
_entity_poly.entity_id
_entity_poly.type
_entity_poly.pdbx_seq_one_letter_code
_entity_poly.pdbx_strand_id
1 'polypeptide(L)'
;VQRDTVMNKFRIRHLRLLVATDVAARGLDVDNISHVINYNLPDDNEVYTHRSGRTGRAGKTGTSIVIANLKEKSKLHDIERQVKKKFEYKPVPLGKEICEKQLIHLIDRMKNVEVDHKQIDDFLPAVYEKLASLEREELIQKFVSLEFNRFLDYYKNTADLNVPEKSRGEKSERRERGNREGGGEEFTRFFINLGKTDDLKPTNIIGMVNDYTNVRNIEIGAIEILKNFSFFEADANYTKQILKGFEGKAFKQRPINLEVAEKRKTENRKPSGKSGDRRGGERHGGRPSFNKRKSGGGKTFEGKSNRRRY
;
A
#
# COMPACT_ATOMS: atom_id res chain seq x y z
N VAL A 1 -17.56 5.57 -26.34
CA VAL A 1 -16.31 5.87 -27.09
C VAL A 1 -15.05 5.53 -26.29
N GLN A 2 -14.71 6.24 -25.20
CA GLN A 2 -13.46 5.95 -24.45
C GLN A 2 -13.48 4.54 -23.80
N ARG A 3 -14.60 4.15 -23.17
CA ARG A 3 -14.81 2.81 -22.61
C ARG A 3 -14.59 1.71 -23.66
N ASP A 4 -15.25 1.83 -24.81
CA ASP A 4 -15.22 0.81 -25.86
C ASP A 4 -13.82 0.64 -26.45
N THR A 5 -13.05 1.73 -26.53
CA THR A 5 -11.66 1.71 -26.98
C THR A 5 -10.77 0.93 -26.02
N VAL A 6 -10.87 1.20 -24.71
CA VAL A 6 -10.11 0.47 -23.68
C VAL A 6 -10.49 -1.00 -23.67
N MET A 7 -11.78 -1.29 -23.76
CA MET A 7 -12.31 -2.65 -23.81
C MET A 7 -11.85 -3.42 -25.04
N ASN A 8 -11.84 -2.76 -26.19
CA ASN A 8 -11.32 -3.36 -27.41
C ASN A 8 -9.84 -3.70 -27.24
N LYS A 9 -9.01 -2.72 -26.84
CA LYS A 9 -7.57 -2.92 -26.59
C LYS A 9 -7.28 -4.03 -25.58
N PHE A 10 -8.13 -4.20 -24.57
CA PHE A 10 -8.01 -5.29 -23.62
C PHE A 10 -8.38 -6.65 -24.24
N ARG A 11 -9.46 -6.74 -25.02
CA ARG A 11 -9.84 -7.97 -25.75
C ARG A 11 -8.78 -8.43 -26.74
N ILE A 12 -8.20 -7.51 -27.52
CA ILE A 12 -7.12 -7.81 -28.47
C ILE A 12 -5.74 -7.94 -27.79
N ARG A 13 -5.68 -7.99 -26.45
CA ARG A 13 -4.47 -8.20 -25.63
C ARG A 13 -3.37 -7.14 -25.77
N HIS A 14 -3.67 -6.00 -26.39
CA HIS A 14 -2.77 -4.84 -26.36
C HIS A 14 -2.64 -4.26 -24.95
N LEU A 15 -3.68 -4.39 -24.12
CA LEU A 15 -3.62 -4.13 -22.68
C LEU A 15 -3.64 -5.46 -21.94
N ARG A 16 -2.66 -5.67 -21.06
CA ARG A 16 -2.56 -6.87 -20.20
C ARG A 16 -3.18 -6.70 -18.81
N LEU A 17 -3.37 -5.46 -18.38
CA LEU A 17 -3.92 -5.09 -17.07
C LEU A 17 -5.06 -4.09 -17.26
N LEU A 18 -6.18 -4.33 -16.55
CA LEU A 18 -7.32 -3.44 -16.50
C LEU A 18 -7.69 -3.19 -15.04
N VAL A 19 -7.80 -1.92 -14.66
CA VAL A 19 -8.27 -1.49 -13.33
C VAL A 19 -9.67 -0.92 -13.48
N ALA A 20 -10.63 -1.43 -12.71
CA ALA A 20 -12.03 -1.04 -12.79
C ALA A 20 -12.72 -1.08 -11.43
N THR A 21 -13.69 -0.18 -11.23
CA THR A 21 -14.69 -0.23 -10.15
C THR A 21 -15.83 -1.18 -10.50
N ASP A 22 -16.62 -1.64 -9.52
CA ASP A 22 -17.77 -2.54 -9.75
C ASP A 22 -18.76 -2.04 -10.81
N VAL A 23 -19.08 -0.75 -10.78
CA VAL A 23 -20.01 -0.13 -11.72
C VAL A 23 -19.45 -0.20 -13.14
N ALA A 24 -18.19 0.19 -13.31
CA ALA A 24 -17.50 0.10 -14.59
C ALA A 24 -17.33 -1.35 -15.06
N ALA A 25 -17.22 -2.30 -14.12
CA ALA A 25 -16.97 -3.71 -14.40
C ALA A 25 -18.24 -4.54 -14.77
N ARG A 26 -19.43 -3.97 -14.59
CA ARG A 26 -20.67 -4.61 -15.08
C ARG A 26 -20.70 -4.61 -16.61
N GLY A 27 -21.18 -5.72 -17.18
CA GLY A 27 -21.20 -5.91 -18.63
C GLY A 27 -19.80 -6.01 -19.27
N LEU A 28 -18.74 -6.25 -18.48
CA LEU A 28 -17.45 -6.66 -19.04
C LEU A 28 -17.61 -8.07 -19.61
N ASP A 29 -17.73 -8.12 -20.94
CA ASP A 29 -17.66 -9.34 -21.73
C ASP A 29 -16.27 -9.46 -22.35
N VAL A 30 -15.38 -10.12 -21.60
CA VAL A 30 -14.01 -10.39 -22.00
C VAL A 30 -13.68 -11.82 -21.60
N ASP A 31 -13.39 -12.63 -22.60
CA ASP A 31 -12.94 -14.00 -22.39
C ASP A 31 -11.47 -14.03 -21.98
N ASN A 32 -11.06 -15.13 -21.35
CA ASN A 32 -9.66 -15.46 -21.05
C ASN A 32 -8.97 -14.53 -20.04
N ILE A 33 -9.71 -13.96 -19.09
CA ILE A 33 -9.08 -13.34 -17.92
C ILE A 33 -8.48 -14.47 -17.08
N SER A 34 -7.15 -14.50 -16.95
CA SER A 34 -6.45 -15.51 -16.15
C SER A 34 -6.50 -15.18 -14.65
N HIS A 35 -6.40 -13.90 -14.31
CA HIS A 35 -6.32 -13.43 -12.93
C HIS A 35 -7.33 -12.32 -12.66
N VAL A 36 -8.00 -12.41 -11.51
CA VAL A 36 -8.77 -11.31 -10.92
C VAL A 36 -8.11 -10.95 -9.60
N ILE A 37 -7.77 -9.68 -9.41
CA ILE A 37 -7.18 -9.19 -8.16
C ILE A 37 -8.19 -8.24 -7.51
N ASN A 38 -8.73 -8.65 -6.37
CA ASN A 38 -9.57 -7.81 -5.52
C ASN A 38 -8.66 -6.91 -4.68
N TYR A 39 -8.45 -5.69 -5.15
CA TYR A 39 -7.61 -4.71 -4.45
C TYR A 39 -8.19 -4.31 -3.08
N ASN A 40 -9.51 -4.11 -3.03
CA ASN A 40 -10.28 -3.94 -1.79
C ASN A 40 -11.36 -5.01 -1.73
N LEU A 41 -11.61 -5.56 -0.55
CA LEU A 41 -12.74 -6.47 -0.32
C LEU A 41 -14.07 -5.71 -0.48
N PRO A 42 -15.05 -6.26 -1.23
CA PRO A 42 -16.36 -5.64 -1.31
C PRO A 42 -17.10 -5.79 0.03
N ASP A 43 -18.00 -4.84 0.32
CA ASP A 43 -18.85 -4.91 1.52
C ASP A 43 -19.95 -5.97 1.39
N ASP A 44 -20.41 -6.21 0.16
CA ASP A 44 -21.35 -7.26 -0.18
C ASP A 44 -20.61 -8.46 -0.78
N ASN A 45 -20.83 -9.63 -0.19
CA ASN A 45 -20.23 -10.88 -0.61
C ASN A 45 -20.68 -11.31 -2.03
N GLU A 46 -21.88 -10.97 -2.49
CA GLU A 46 -22.30 -11.27 -3.87
C GLU A 46 -21.45 -10.52 -4.90
N VAL A 47 -20.98 -9.32 -4.56
CA VAL A 47 -20.07 -8.55 -5.40
C VAL A 47 -18.74 -9.28 -5.55
N TYR A 48 -18.24 -9.95 -4.50
CA TYR A 48 -17.04 -10.78 -4.61
C TYR A 48 -17.23 -11.90 -5.66
N THR A 49 -18.35 -12.61 -5.63
CA THR A 49 -18.64 -13.67 -6.60
C THR A 49 -18.71 -13.11 -8.03
N HIS A 50 -19.33 -11.94 -8.23
CA HIS A 50 -19.40 -11.29 -9.55
C HIS A 50 -18.04 -10.80 -10.09
N ARG A 51 -17.13 -10.36 -9.20
CA ARG A 51 -15.76 -9.99 -9.54
C ARG A 51 -14.93 -11.22 -9.90
N SER A 52 -14.91 -12.20 -9.01
CA SER A 52 -14.11 -13.43 -9.18
C SER A 52 -14.62 -14.28 -10.35
N GLY A 53 -15.92 -14.23 -10.66
CA GLY A 53 -16.52 -14.87 -11.84
C GLY A 53 -16.13 -14.24 -13.20
N ARG A 54 -15.20 -13.28 -13.21
CA ARG A 54 -14.58 -12.78 -14.46
C ARG A 54 -13.45 -13.67 -14.95
N THR A 55 -12.83 -14.47 -14.07
CA THR A 55 -11.85 -15.51 -14.44
C THR A 55 -12.50 -16.89 -14.49
N GLY A 56 -11.78 -17.90 -14.99
CA GLY A 56 -12.21 -19.31 -14.96
C GLY A 56 -13.45 -19.63 -15.82
N ARG A 57 -13.66 -18.90 -16.91
CA ARG A 57 -14.80 -19.08 -17.83
C ARG A 57 -14.53 -20.16 -18.88
N ALA A 58 -15.60 -20.71 -19.46
CA ALA A 58 -15.55 -21.68 -20.56
C ALA A 58 -14.65 -22.90 -20.27
N GLY A 59 -14.74 -23.45 -19.04
CA GLY A 59 -13.97 -24.62 -18.60
C GLY A 59 -12.49 -24.37 -18.33
N LYS A 60 -12.01 -23.14 -18.45
CA LYS A 60 -10.61 -22.78 -18.16
C LYS A 60 -10.39 -22.59 -16.67
N THR A 61 -9.15 -22.81 -16.21
CA THR A 61 -8.74 -22.47 -14.86
C THR A 61 -8.51 -20.97 -14.72
N GLY A 62 -8.67 -20.46 -13.50
CA GLY A 62 -8.58 -19.05 -13.20
C GLY A 62 -8.17 -18.81 -11.76
N THR A 63 -7.44 -17.72 -11.51
CA THR A 63 -6.96 -17.37 -10.17
C THR A 63 -7.63 -16.09 -9.68
N SER A 64 -8.28 -16.17 -8.52
CA SER A 64 -8.79 -14.99 -7.82
C SER A 64 -7.90 -14.71 -6.61
N ILE A 65 -7.31 -13.52 -6.60
CA ILE A 65 -6.44 -13.04 -5.52
C ILE A 65 -7.19 -11.95 -4.75
N VAL A 66 -7.02 -11.92 -3.44
CA VAL A 66 -7.54 -10.87 -2.57
C VAL A 66 -6.37 -10.24 -1.84
N ILE A 67 -6.29 -8.92 -1.87
CA ILE A 67 -5.41 -8.16 -1.00
C ILE A 67 -6.28 -7.73 0.19
N ALA A 68 -5.91 -8.14 1.40
CA ALA A 68 -6.67 -7.86 2.61
C ALA A 68 -5.73 -7.48 3.76
N ASN A 69 -6.19 -6.59 4.61
CA ASN A 69 -5.49 -6.23 5.84
C ASN A 69 -6.01 -7.04 7.04
N LEU A 70 -5.34 -6.93 8.20
CA LEU A 70 -5.71 -7.64 9.43
C LEU A 70 -7.14 -7.31 9.94
N LYS A 71 -7.64 -6.10 9.67
CA LYS A 71 -8.99 -5.66 10.09
C LYS A 71 -10.10 -6.26 9.24
N GLU A 72 -9.78 -6.70 8.02
CA GLU A 72 -10.74 -7.29 7.08
C GLU A 72 -10.88 -8.81 7.22
N LYS A 73 -10.20 -9.41 8.21
CA LYS A 73 -10.26 -10.86 8.46
C LYS A 73 -11.68 -11.39 8.65
N SER A 74 -12.56 -10.61 9.30
CA SER A 74 -13.97 -11.00 9.45
C SER A 74 -14.69 -11.07 8.09
N LYS A 75 -14.51 -10.03 7.25
CA LYS A 75 -15.11 -9.99 5.90
C LYS A 75 -14.63 -11.15 5.03
N LEU A 76 -13.35 -11.51 5.14
CA LEU A 76 -12.80 -12.67 4.43
C LEU A 76 -13.55 -13.95 4.84
N HIS A 77 -13.76 -14.15 6.14
CA HIS A 77 -14.48 -15.32 6.65
C HIS A 77 -15.96 -15.36 6.22
N ASP A 78 -16.62 -14.20 6.12
CA ASP A 78 -17.97 -14.10 5.56
C ASP A 78 -18.02 -14.58 4.12
N ILE A 79 -17.05 -14.15 3.30
CA ILE A 79 -16.93 -14.58 1.91
C ILE A 79 -16.62 -16.08 1.80
N GLU A 80 -15.72 -16.61 2.63
CA GLU A 80 -15.41 -18.05 2.66
C GLU A 80 -16.64 -18.90 2.95
N ARG A 81 -17.51 -18.47 3.88
CA ARG A 81 -18.75 -19.15 4.22
C ARG A 81 -19.73 -19.18 3.04
N GLN A 82 -19.86 -18.06 2.34
CA GLN A 82 -20.76 -17.97 1.18
C GLN A 82 -20.24 -18.79 -0.01
N VAL A 83 -18.95 -18.69 -0.32
CA VAL A 83 -18.33 -19.38 -1.46
C VAL A 83 -18.05 -20.85 -1.15
N LYS A 84 -18.11 -21.24 0.12
CA LYS A 84 -17.80 -22.58 0.64
C LYS A 84 -16.39 -23.05 0.25
N LYS A 85 -15.45 -22.10 0.18
CA LYS A 85 -14.02 -22.35 -0.10
C LYS A 85 -13.18 -21.48 0.82
N LYS A 86 -12.10 -22.05 1.34
CA LYS A 86 -11.12 -21.31 2.13
C LYS A 86 -10.12 -20.63 1.22
N PHE A 87 -9.68 -19.43 1.59
CA PHE A 87 -8.57 -18.77 0.92
C PHE A 87 -7.25 -19.42 1.32
N GLU A 88 -6.37 -19.62 0.34
CA GLU A 88 -4.98 -19.96 0.59
C GLU A 88 -4.23 -18.66 0.92
N TYR A 89 -3.74 -18.54 2.15
CA TYR A 89 -2.90 -17.40 2.54
C TYR A 89 -1.55 -17.51 1.85
N LYS A 90 -1.14 -16.45 1.14
CA LYS A 90 0.20 -16.30 0.58
C LYS A 90 0.84 -15.02 1.10
N PRO A 91 2.11 -15.06 1.52
CA PRO A 91 2.83 -13.84 1.87
C PRO A 91 2.97 -12.93 0.66
N VAL A 92 3.07 -11.63 0.91
CA VAL A 92 3.45 -10.66 -0.12
C VAL A 92 4.91 -10.92 -0.50
N PRO A 93 5.25 -11.01 -1.80
CA PRO A 93 6.63 -11.26 -2.22
C PRO A 93 7.58 -10.18 -1.69
N LEU A 94 8.76 -10.61 -1.23
CA LEU A 94 9.81 -9.71 -0.79
C LEU A 94 10.46 -9.02 -1.98
N GLY A 95 11.04 -7.83 -1.74
CA GLY A 95 11.73 -7.07 -2.79
C GLY A 95 12.79 -7.89 -3.54
N LYS A 96 13.56 -8.70 -2.80
CA LYS A 96 14.56 -9.61 -3.39
C LYS A 96 13.95 -10.66 -4.33
N GLU A 97 12.82 -11.25 -3.93
CA GLU A 97 12.12 -12.26 -4.74
C GLU A 97 11.56 -11.65 -6.02
N ILE A 98 11.04 -10.42 -5.93
CA ILE A 98 10.56 -9.67 -7.10
C ILE A 98 11.72 -9.38 -8.05
N CYS A 99 12.85 -8.89 -7.54
CA CYS A 99 14.04 -8.63 -8.36
C CYS A 99 14.51 -9.90 -9.08
N GLU A 100 14.58 -11.03 -8.38
CA GLU A 100 14.98 -12.31 -8.96
C GLU A 100 14.05 -12.73 -10.10
N LYS A 101 12.73 -12.69 -9.89
CA LYS A 101 11.74 -13.03 -10.94
C LYS A 101 11.82 -12.08 -12.14
N GLN A 102 12.00 -10.78 -11.90
CA GLN A 102 12.14 -9.80 -12.98
C GLN A 102 13.42 -10.03 -13.79
N LEU A 103 14.52 -10.37 -13.13
CA LEU A 103 15.78 -10.69 -13.79
C LEU A 103 15.62 -11.95 -14.67
N ILE A 104 15.04 -13.02 -14.14
CA ILE A 104 14.79 -14.24 -14.92
C ILE A 104 13.92 -13.93 -16.15
N HIS A 105 12.83 -13.17 -15.98
CA HIS A 105 11.97 -12.76 -17.10
C HIS A 105 12.69 -11.89 -18.13
N LEU A 106 13.65 -11.06 -17.72
CA LEU A 106 14.49 -10.28 -18.64
C LEU A 106 15.38 -11.21 -19.47
N ILE A 107 16.05 -12.17 -18.82
CA ILE A 107 16.89 -13.15 -19.51
C ILE A 107 16.05 -14.01 -20.47
N ASP A 108 14.87 -14.46 -20.07
CA ASP A 108 13.98 -15.22 -20.95
C ASP A 108 13.54 -14.39 -22.16
N ARG A 109 13.24 -13.10 -21.98
CA ARG A 109 12.95 -12.21 -23.11
C ARG A 109 14.17 -12.11 -24.03
N MET A 110 15.35 -11.82 -23.47
CA MET A 110 16.60 -11.71 -24.24
C MET A 110 16.89 -12.98 -25.05
N LYS A 111 16.65 -14.17 -24.50
CA LYS A 111 16.85 -15.45 -25.20
C LYS A 111 15.89 -15.68 -26.35
N ASN A 112 14.70 -15.08 -26.31
CA ASN A 112 13.65 -15.26 -27.31
C ASN A 112 13.54 -14.07 -28.29
N VAL A 113 14.42 -13.06 -28.19
CA VAL A 113 14.46 -11.96 -29.16
C VAL A 113 15.06 -12.47 -30.46
N GLU A 114 14.34 -12.28 -31.56
CA GLU A 114 14.88 -12.45 -32.90
C GLU A 114 15.75 -11.24 -33.25
N VAL A 115 16.98 -11.51 -33.68
CA VAL A 115 17.96 -10.48 -34.00
C VAL A 115 17.72 -9.96 -35.42
N ASP A 116 17.32 -8.69 -35.54
CA ASP A 116 17.21 -8.02 -36.84
C ASP A 116 18.57 -7.48 -37.29
N HIS A 117 19.34 -8.36 -37.90
CA HIS A 117 20.67 -8.07 -38.44
C HIS A 117 20.70 -6.85 -39.38
N LYS A 118 19.63 -6.59 -40.15
CA LYS A 118 19.60 -5.45 -41.08
C LYS A 118 19.63 -4.10 -40.38
N GLN A 119 19.16 -4.02 -39.13
CA GLN A 119 19.11 -2.77 -38.38
C GLN A 119 20.33 -2.55 -37.48
N ILE A 120 21.00 -3.63 -37.07
CA ILE A 120 22.03 -3.55 -36.05
C ILE A 120 23.45 -3.79 -36.56
N ASP A 121 23.62 -4.51 -37.68
CA ASP A 121 24.94 -4.96 -38.15
C ASP A 121 25.91 -3.79 -38.40
N ASP A 122 25.42 -2.64 -38.86
CA ASP A 122 26.25 -1.44 -39.07
C ASP A 122 26.83 -0.87 -37.77
N PHE A 123 26.17 -1.12 -36.63
CA PHE A 123 26.59 -0.63 -35.31
C PHE A 123 27.42 -1.66 -34.54
N LEU A 124 27.27 -2.95 -34.85
CA LEU A 124 27.93 -4.05 -34.13
C LEU A 124 29.47 -3.95 -34.11
N PRO A 125 30.18 -3.57 -35.19
CA PRO A 125 31.64 -3.48 -35.18
C PRO A 125 32.18 -2.52 -34.10
N ALA A 126 31.61 -1.32 -33.99
CA ALA A 126 32.00 -0.33 -32.98
C ALA A 126 31.65 -0.78 -31.55
N VAL A 127 30.54 -1.53 -31.40
CA VAL A 127 30.14 -2.12 -30.11
C VAL A 127 31.11 -3.23 -29.71
N TYR A 128 31.46 -4.13 -30.64
CA TYR A 128 32.41 -5.21 -30.38
C TYR A 128 33.80 -4.68 -30.01
N GLU A 129 34.30 -3.65 -30.67
CA GLU A 129 35.57 -3.01 -30.31
C GLU A 129 35.55 -2.48 -28.88
N LYS A 130 34.47 -1.80 -28.46
CA LYS A 130 34.32 -1.28 -27.10
C LYS A 130 34.17 -2.36 -26.03
N LEU A 131 33.66 -3.53 -26.40
CA LEU A 131 33.47 -4.66 -25.50
C LEU A 131 34.62 -5.68 -25.55
N ALA A 132 35.58 -5.51 -26.46
CA ALA A 132 36.65 -6.49 -26.72
C ALA A 132 37.54 -6.77 -25.50
N SER A 133 37.67 -5.82 -24.59
CA SER A 133 38.45 -5.99 -23.36
C SER A 133 37.72 -6.73 -22.24
N LEU A 134 36.44 -7.07 -22.43
CA LEU A 134 35.62 -7.74 -21.43
C LEU A 134 35.50 -9.22 -21.75
N GLU A 135 35.82 -10.05 -20.75
CA GLU A 135 35.55 -11.47 -20.81
C GLU A 135 34.04 -11.75 -20.82
N ARG A 136 33.61 -12.87 -21.43
CA ARG A 136 32.19 -13.23 -21.56
C ARG A 136 31.45 -13.19 -20.21
N GLU A 137 32.08 -13.72 -19.17
CA GLU A 137 31.50 -13.75 -17.83
C GLU A 137 31.36 -12.35 -17.22
N GLU A 138 32.37 -11.50 -17.41
CA GLU A 138 32.36 -10.11 -16.95
C GLU A 138 31.30 -9.29 -17.70
N LEU A 139 31.15 -9.50 -19.01
CA LEU A 139 30.11 -8.85 -19.81
C LEU A 139 28.71 -9.20 -19.30
N ILE A 140 28.45 -10.49 -19.01
CA ILE A 140 27.18 -10.94 -18.44
C ILE A 140 26.95 -10.30 -17.06
N GLN A 141 27.96 -10.31 -16.20
CA GLN A 141 27.87 -9.70 -14.86
C GLN A 141 27.55 -8.21 -14.95
N LYS A 142 28.26 -7.43 -15.79
CA LYS A 142 28.00 -5.99 -15.95
C LYS A 142 26.63 -5.71 -16.55
N PHE A 143 26.20 -6.49 -17.54
CA PHE A 143 24.86 -6.36 -18.12
C PHE A 143 23.77 -6.63 -17.08
N VAL A 144 23.90 -7.73 -16.34
CA VAL A 144 22.99 -8.06 -15.25
C VAL A 144 23.03 -6.96 -14.19
N SER A 145 24.19 -6.50 -13.75
CA SER A 145 24.30 -5.43 -12.75
C SER A 145 23.69 -4.10 -13.22
N LEU A 146 23.82 -3.71 -14.49
CA LEU A 146 23.21 -2.48 -15.00
C LEU A 146 21.68 -2.52 -14.88
N GLU A 147 21.05 -3.63 -15.29
CA GLU A 147 19.59 -3.77 -15.21
C GLU A 147 19.12 -4.12 -13.80
N PHE A 148 19.88 -4.91 -13.04
CA PHE A 148 19.53 -5.39 -11.71
C PHE A 148 19.73 -4.32 -10.64
N ASN A 149 20.73 -3.45 -10.75
CA ASN A 149 20.92 -2.33 -9.82
C ASN A 149 19.69 -1.41 -9.86
N ARG A 150 19.13 -1.16 -11.05
CA ARG A 150 17.88 -0.39 -11.19
C ARG A 150 16.72 -1.01 -10.39
N PHE A 151 16.61 -2.33 -10.39
CA PHE A 151 15.55 -3.03 -9.63
C PHE A 151 15.86 -3.10 -8.13
N LEU A 152 17.11 -3.38 -7.76
CA LEU A 152 17.54 -3.39 -6.37
C LEU A 152 17.33 -2.03 -5.72
N ASP A 153 17.73 -0.94 -6.36
CA ASP A 153 17.57 0.40 -5.80
C ASP A 153 16.10 0.74 -5.54
N TYR A 154 15.19 0.26 -6.39
CA TYR A 154 13.75 0.43 -6.19
C TYR A 154 13.21 -0.36 -4.98
N TYR A 155 13.68 -1.60 -4.77
CA TYR A 155 13.14 -2.50 -3.75
C TYR A 155 13.94 -2.53 -2.43
N LYS A 156 15.18 -2.04 -2.40
CA LYS A 156 16.13 -2.13 -1.26
C LYS A 156 15.57 -1.54 0.04
N ASN A 157 14.73 -0.51 -0.07
CA ASN A 157 14.13 0.17 1.08
C ASN A 157 12.64 -0.16 1.26
N THR A 158 12.12 -1.18 0.57
CA THR A 158 10.71 -1.57 0.73
C THR A 158 10.55 -2.33 2.05
N ALA A 159 9.66 -1.84 2.91
CA ALA A 159 9.33 -2.52 4.16
C ALA A 159 8.75 -3.92 3.90
N ASP A 160 9.10 -4.88 4.75
CA ASP A 160 8.47 -6.20 4.70
C ASP A 160 7.01 -6.11 5.16
N LEU A 161 6.09 -6.21 4.20
CA LEU A 161 4.65 -6.14 4.43
C LEU A 161 4.09 -7.39 5.13
N ASN A 162 4.90 -8.44 5.30
CA ASN A 162 4.50 -9.67 6.00
C ASN A 162 4.70 -9.56 7.52
N VAL A 163 5.49 -8.59 7.99
CA VAL A 163 5.67 -8.36 9.42
C VAL A 163 4.49 -7.54 9.93
N PRO A 164 3.71 -8.05 10.91
CA PRO A 164 2.67 -7.25 11.53
C PRO A 164 3.32 -6.02 12.15
N GLU A 165 2.89 -4.83 11.72
CA GLU A 165 3.25 -3.58 12.38
C GLU A 165 2.87 -3.74 13.85
N LYS A 166 3.86 -3.88 14.74
CA LYS A 166 3.59 -4.09 16.17
C LYS A 166 2.64 -2.99 16.61
N SER A 167 1.43 -3.41 17.00
CA SER A 167 0.37 -2.54 17.49
C SER A 167 0.95 -1.48 18.42
N ARG A 168 0.90 -0.21 17.98
CA ARG A 168 1.05 0.99 18.80
C ARG A 168 -0.11 1.10 19.80
N GLY A 169 -0.21 0.14 20.69
CA GLY A 169 -1.36 -0.01 21.57
C GLY A 169 -1.19 -1.14 22.54
N GLU A 170 -0.15 -1.09 23.38
CA GLU A 170 -0.18 -1.76 24.67
C GLU A 170 0.71 -1.02 25.67
N LYS A 171 0.04 -0.51 26.71
CA LYS A 171 0.56 -0.06 28.01
C LYS A 171 1.95 0.57 28.05
N SER A 172 1.92 1.88 28.29
CA SER A 172 2.83 2.59 29.21
C SER A 172 2.95 1.83 30.54
N GLU A 173 3.77 0.78 30.57
CA GLU A 173 4.42 0.36 31.80
C GLU A 173 5.54 1.34 32.06
N ARG A 174 5.32 2.08 33.14
CA ARG A 174 6.24 2.92 33.88
C ARG A 174 7.53 2.15 34.16
N ARG A 175 8.43 2.06 33.18
CA ARG A 175 9.80 1.65 33.42
C ARG A 175 10.55 2.86 33.92
N GLU A 176 10.88 2.76 35.20
CA GLU A 176 11.83 3.61 35.89
C GLU A 176 13.05 3.89 35.03
N ARG A 177 13.54 5.12 35.17
CA ARG A 177 14.82 5.60 34.67
C ARG A 177 15.93 4.61 35.02
N GLY A 178 16.22 3.71 34.09
CA GLY A 178 17.47 2.98 34.00
C GLY A 178 18.28 3.63 32.90
N ASN A 179 19.31 4.36 33.30
CA ASN A 179 20.37 4.89 32.45
C ASN A 179 20.88 3.75 31.54
N ARG A 180 20.54 3.78 30.25
CA ARG A 180 21.19 2.97 29.22
C ARG A 180 21.63 3.93 28.12
N GLU A 181 22.87 4.39 28.27
CA GLU A 181 23.70 4.86 27.19
C GLU A 181 23.76 3.77 26.11
N GLY A 182 23.30 4.12 24.91
CA GLY A 182 23.28 3.28 23.72
C GLY A 182 22.57 4.06 22.62
N GLY A 183 23.35 4.73 21.78
CA GLY A 183 22.93 5.77 20.84
C GLY A 183 21.71 5.40 19.99
N GLY A 184 20.61 6.11 20.22
CA GLY A 184 19.49 6.15 19.29
C GLY A 184 19.79 7.21 18.24
N GLU A 185 19.84 6.79 16.97
CA GLU A 185 20.07 7.69 15.84
C GLU A 185 19.01 8.79 15.83
N GLU A 186 19.47 10.03 15.95
CA GLU A 186 18.59 11.20 16.07
C GLU A 186 18.06 11.52 14.67
N PHE A 187 16.74 11.59 14.49
CA PHE A 187 16.13 12.02 13.23
C PHE A 187 15.88 13.53 13.22
N THR A 188 16.25 14.18 12.11
CA THR A 188 15.90 15.57 11.79
C THR A 188 14.69 15.60 10.86
N ARG A 189 13.73 16.48 11.15
CA ARG A 189 12.52 16.67 10.33
C ARG A 189 12.72 17.79 9.33
N PHE A 190 12.32 17.55 8.09
CA PHE A 190 12.38 18.49 6.98
C PHE A 190 10.97 18.85 6.51
N PHE A 191 10.76 20.12 6.19
CA PHE A 191 9.63 20.62 5.41
C PHE A 191 10.04 20.69 3.94
N ILE A 192 9.14 20.24 3.06
CA ILE A 192 9.29 20.38 1.61
C ILE A 192 8.03 21.01 1.00
N ASN A 193 8.20 22.00 0.12
CA ASN A 193 7.12 22.76 -0.51
C ASN A 193 6.29 22.00 -1.57
N LEU A 194 6.41 20.67 -1.62
CA LEU A 194 5.73 19.78 -2.55
C LEU A 194 4.71 18.91 -1.82
N GLY A 195 3.57 18.65 -2.45
CA GLY A 195 2.51 17.82 -1.86
C GLY A 195 1.80 16.92 -2.88
N LYS A 196 0.62 16.40 -2.49
CA LYS A 196 -0.21 15.54 -3.35
C LYS A 196 -0.59 16.21 -4.67
N THR A 197 -0.77 17.53 -4.66
CA THR A 197 -1.09 18.32 -5.87
C THR A 197 0.04 18.31 -6.90
N ASP A 198 1.28 18.08 -6.46
CA ASP A 198 2.46 17.90 -7.32
C ASP A 198 2.65 16.44 -7.77
N ASP A 199 1.75 15.54 -7.35
CA ASP A 199 1.87 14.09 -7.46
C ASP A 199 3.16 13.58 -6.76
N LEU A 200 3.50 14.22 -5.63
CA LEU A 200 4.56 13.77 -4.75
C LEU A 200 4.15 12.48 -4.01
N LYS A 201 4.99 11.45 -4.12
CA LYS A 201 4.86 10.17 -3.40
C LYS A 201 6.06 9.93 -2.49
N PRO A 202 5.95 9.05 -1.47
CA PRO A 202 7.08 8.78 -0.57
C PRO A 202 8.33 8.29 -1.31
N THR A 203 8.13 7.50 -2.38
CA THR A 203 9.21 7.03 -3.25
C THR A 203 9.98 8.17 -3.92
N ASN A 204 9.31 9.27 -4.26
CA ASN A 204 9.98 10.43 -4.84
C ASN A 204 10.88 11.14 -3.81
N ILE A 205 10.43 11.23 -2.55
CA ILE A 205 11.23 11.84 -1.48
C ILE A 205 12.48 11.00 -1.23
N ILE A 206 12.32 9.69 -1.07
CA ILE A 206 13.44 8.76 -0.87
C ILE A 206 14.42 8.82 -2.05
N GLY A 207 13.91 8.81 -3.28
CA GLY A 207 14.72 8.96 -4.50
C GLY A 207 15.50 10.28 -4.51
N MET A 208 14.82 11.42 -4.31
CA MET A 208 15.46 12.74 -4.28
C MET A 208 16.54 12.84 -3.21
N VAL A 209 16.32 12.28 -2.01
CA VAL A 209 17.35 12.30 -0.95
C VAL A 209 18.58 11.51 -1.37
N ASN A 210 18.42 10.33 -1.96
CA ASN A 210 19.56 9.54 -2.44
C ASN A 210 20.28 10.21 -3.62
N ASP A 211 19.52 10.70 -4.60
CA ASP A 211 20.05 11.26 -5.83
C ASP A 211 20.77 12.60 -5.60
N TYR A 212 20.24 13.45 -4.72
CA TYR A 212 20.74 14.81 -4.53
C TYR A 212 21.85 14.91 -3.48
N THR A 213 21.96 13.95 -2.57
CA THR A 213 23.03 13.95 -1.55
C THR A 213 24.28 13.22 -1.98
N ASN A 214 24.17 12.33 -2.99
CA ASN A 214 25.21 11.41 -3.43
C ASN A 214 25.74 10.51 -2.28
N VAL A 215 24.93 10.32 -1.23
CA VAL A 215 25.22 9.41 -0.12
C VAL A 215 24.27 8.24 -0.21
N ARG A 216 24.85 7.04 -0.09
CA ARG A 216 24.09 5.81 -0.05
C ARG A 216 23.72 5.50 1.40
N ASN A 217 22.48 5.07 1.61
CA ASN A 217 21.95 4.60 2.90
C ASN A 217 21.68 5.70 3.94
N ILE A 218 21.24 6.90 3.54
CA ILE A 218 20.62 7.82 4.51
C ILE A 218 19.31 7.19 5.01
N GLU A 219 19.20 6.93 6.31
CA GLU A 219 17.96 6.41 6.89
C GLU A 219 16.86 7.47 6.84
N ILE A 220 15.70 7.10 6.31
CA ILE A 220 14.51 7.95 6.19
C ILE A 220 13.48 7.48 7.19
N GLY A 221 13.08 8.38 8.10
CA GLY A 221 12.05 8.15 9.11
C GLY A 221 10.64 8.41 8.59
N ALA A 222 9.79 9.03 9.40
CA ALA A 222 8.39 9.27 9.03
C ALA A 222 8.26 10.23 7.83
N ILE A 223 7.34 9.92 6.90
CA ILE A 223 6.97 10.78 5.77
C ILE A 223 5.49 11.16 5.87
N GLU A 224 5.19 12.46 5.87
CA GLU A 224 3.84 13.02 5.93
C GLU A 224 3.57 13.87 4.68
N ILE A 225 2.81 13.33 3.74
CA ILE A 225 2.46 14.05 2.49
C ILE A 225 1.11 14.73 2.62
N LEU A 226 1.11 16.06 2.60
CA LEU A 226 -0.10 16.89 2.66
C LEU A 226 -0.46 17.41 1.26
N LYS A 227 -1.53 18.21 1.18
CA LYS A 227 -2.08 18.65 -0.12
C LYS A 227 -1.09 19.50 -0.93
N ASN A 228 -0.44 20.46 -0.29
CA ASN A 228 0.39 21.49 -0.94
C ASN A 228 1.88 21.45 -0.52
N PHE A 229 2.19 20.73 0.55
CA PHE A 229 3.52 20.59 1.13
C PHE A 229 3.61 19.25 1.85
N SER A 230 4.81 18.87 2.28
CA SER A 230 5.03 17.60 2.98
C SER A 230 6.11 17.76 4.04
N PHE A 231 6.21 16.76 4.91
CA PHE A 231 7.33 16.59 5.82
C PHE A 231 7.96 15.22 5.64
N PHE A 232 9.26 15.13 5.90
CA PHE A 232 9.91 13.84 6.08
C PHE A 232 11.00 13.92 7.15
N GLU A 233 11.36 12.79 7.72
CA GLU A 233 12.46 12.68 8.67
C GLU A 233 13.63 11.95 8.02
N ALA A 234 14.86 12.36 8.32
CA ALA A 234 16.07 11.66 7.91
C ALA A 234 17.13 11.72 9.01
N ASP A 235 18.09 10.81 9.00
CA ASP A 235 19.20 10.76 9.96
C ASP A 235 19.86 12.15 10.10
N ALA A 236 19.91 12.65 11.35
CA ALA A 236 20.41 13.97 11.68
C ALA A 236 21.88 14.14 11.29
N ASN A 237 22.67 13.07 11.22
CA ASN A 237 24.06 13.10 10.77
C ASN A 237 24.20 13.69 9.36
N TYR A 238 23.18 13.54 8.51
CA TYR A 238 23.20 13.99 7.12
C TYR A 238 22.46 15.31 6.88
N THR A 239 22.02 16.00 7.93
CA THR A 239 21.16 17.20 7.81
C THR A 239 21.73 18.26 6.87
N LYS A 240 23.00 18.65 7.08
CA LYS A 240 23.66 19.68 6.27
C LYS A 240 23.81 19.25 4.81
N GLN A 241 24.06 17.97 4.59
CA GLN A 241 24.25 17.42 3.26
C GLN A 241 22.93 17.32 2.48
N ILE A 242 21.85 16.95 3.17
CA ILE A 242 20.49 16.95 2.63
C ILE A 242 20.09 18.36 2.21
N LEU A 243 20.24 19.36 3.08
CA LEU A 243 19.90 20.75 2.72
C LEU A 243 20.67 21.22 1.49
N LYS A 244 21.99 21.04 1.50
CA LYS A 244 22.87 21.45 0.38
C LYS A 244 22.56 20.71 -0.92
N GLY A 245 22.24 19.42 -0.85
CA GLY A 245 21.93 18.62 -2.04
C GLY A 245 20.67 19.09 -2.77
N PHE A 246 19.69 19.58 -2.02
CA PHE A 246 18.42 20.05 -2.56
C PHE A 246 18.45 21.50 -3.09
N GLU A 247 19.53 22.25 -2.85
CA GLU A 247 19.67 23.63 -3.35
C GLU A 247 19.59 23.67 -4.88
N GLY A 248 18.71 24.53 -5.41
CA GLY A 248 18.53 24.74 -6.85
C GLY A 248 17.92 23.55 -7.60
N LYS A 249 17.40 22.53 -6.90
CA LYS A 249 16.74 21.38 -7.53
C LYS A 249 15.27 21.66 -7.80
N ALA A 250 14.73 20.95 -8.79
CA ALA A 250 13.33 21.01 -9.17
C ALA A 250 12.73 19.60 -9.19
N PHE A 251 11.45 19.50 -8.86
CA PHE A 251 10.65 18.31 -9.07
C PHE A 251 9.69 18.57 -10.22
N LYS A 252 9.85 17.83 -11.32
CA LYS A 252 9.17 18.10 -12.60
C LYS A 252 9.47 19.54 -13.05
N GLN A 253 8.51 20.44 -13.00
CA GLN A 253 8.68 21.86 -13.37
C GLN A 253 8.61 22.82 -12.17
N ARG A 254 8.55 22.30 -10.94
CA ARG A 254 8.38 23.12 -9.73
C ARG A 254 9.67 23.15 -8.91
N PRO A 255 10.20 24.32 -8.54
CA PRO A 255 11.41 24.42 -7.73
C PRO A 255 11.17 23.88 -6.31
N ILE A 256 12.15 23.15 -5.79
CA ILE A 256 12.09 22.56 -4.46
C ILE A 256 12.61 23.59 -3.44
N ASN A 257 11.82 23.81 -2.37
CA ASN A 257 12.29 24.46 -1.17
C ASN A 257 12.27 23.43 -0.02
N LEU A 258 13.42 23.27 0.64
CA LEU A 258 13.63 22.31 1.71
C LEU A 258 14.19 23.04 2.95
N GLU A 259 13.52 22.90 4.09
CA GLU A 259 13.89 23.57 5.35
C GLU A 259 13.83 22.59 6.52
N VAL A 260 14.61 22.83 7.57
CA VAL A 260 14.48 22.06 8.83
C VAL A 260 13.22 22.53 9.56
N ALA A 261 12.37 21.58 9.93
CA ALA A 261 11.13 21.84 10.65
C ALA A 261 11.27 21.43 12.12
N GLU A 262 10.70 22.23 13.03
CA GLU A 262 10.64 21.84 14.43
C GLU A 262 9.79 20.56 14.62
N LYS A 263 10.25 19.68 15.51
CA LYS A 263 9.41 18.58 16.00
C LYS A 263 8.16 19.20 16.61
N ARG A 264 6.99 18.68 16.25
CA ARG A 264 5.73 19.06 16.93
C ARG A 264 5.94 18.83 18.43
N LYS A 265 6.01 19.90 19.23
CA LYS A 265 5.69 19.79 20.65
C LYS A 265 4.26 19.28 20.69
N THR A 266 4.07 18.07 21.20
CA THR A 266 2.76 17.62 21.65
C THR A 266 2.37 18.55 22.80
N GLU A 267 1.71 19.65 22.48
CA GLU A 267 0.97 20.42 23.46
C GLU A 267 -0.07 19.47 24.05
N ASN A 268 0.21 19.02 25.27
CA ASN A 268 -0.77 18.39 26.14
C ASN A 268 -1.92 19.38 26.31
N ARG A 269 -2.93 19.31 25.43
CA ARG A 269 -4.25 19.83 25.72
C ARG A 269 -4.77 19.02 26.91
N LYS A 270 -4.53 19.54 28.10
CA LYS A 270 -5.16 19.08 29.34
C LYS A 270 -6.68 19.03 29.07
N PRO A 271 -7.37 17.94 29.42
CA PRO A 271 -8.82 17.96 29.45
C PRO A 271 -9.22 19.06 30.44
N SER A 272 -10.01 20.04 29.98
CA SER A 272 -10.61 21.04 30.86
C SER A 272 -11.56 20.31 31.81
N GLY A 273 -11.07 20.05 33.03
CA GLY A 273 -11.86 19.56 34.14
C GLY A 273 -12.93 20.59 34.47
N LYS A 274 -14.18 20.26 34.17
CA LYS A 274 -15.34 21.00 34.65
C LYS A 274 -15.63 20.50 36.07
N SER A 275 -14.89 21.03 37.03
CA SER A 275 -15.25 20.96 38.45
C SER A 275 -16.48 21.83 38.68
N GLY A 276 -17.64 21.20 38.80
CA GLY A 276 -18.82 21.78 39.42
C GLY A 276 -18.87 21.33 40.86
N ASP A 277 -18.32 22.17 41.74
CA ASP A 277 -18.38 22.05 43.19
C ASP A 277 -19.82 22.29 43.66
N ARG A 278 -20.46 21.27 44.27
CA ARG A 278 -21.57 21.47 45.22
C ARG A 278 -21.47 20.45 46.35
N ARG A 279 -20.92 20.96 47.46
CA ARG A 279 -21.00 20.48 48.83
C ARG A 279 -22.40 20.00 49.25
N GLY A 280 -22.38 18.98 50.11
CA GLY A 280 -23.15 18.98 51.36
C GLY A 280 -24.45 18.19 51.37
N GLY A 281 -24.52 17.18 52.24
CA GLY A 281 -25.79 16.61 52.68
C GLY A 281 -25.72 15.14 53.09
N GLU A 282 -25.44 14.90 54.37
CA GLU A 282 -25.76 13.65 55.06
C GLU A 282 -27.26 13.33 54.91
N ARG A 283 -27.60 12.04 54.77
CA ARG A 283 -28.47 11.27 55.70
C ARG A 283 -29.03 9.99 55.08
N HIS A 284 -28.88 8.92 55.86
CA HIS A 284 -29.81 7.82 56.11
C HIS A 284 -30.82 7.38 55.04
N GLY A 285 -30.79 6.06 54.78
CA GLY A 285 -31.99 5.24 54.97
C GLY A 285 -32.47 4.43 53.75
N GLY A 286 -32.59 3.12 53.95
CA GLY A 286 -33.69 2.36 53.35
C GLY A 286 -33.40 1.57 52.08
N ARG A 287 -33.00 0.30 52.26
CA ARG A 287 -33.59 -0.82 51.48
C ARG A 287 -35.13 -0.77 51.64
N PRO A 288 -35.95 -1.25 50.68
CA PRO A 288 -35.86 -2.65 50.27
C PRO A 288 -36.18 -3.01 48.81
N SER A 289 -35.65 -4.18 48.47
CA SER A 289 -36.07 -5.13 47.44
C SER A 289 -37.58 -5.36 47.41
N PHE A 290 -38.17 -5.46 46.21
CA PHE A 290 -39.30 -6.37 45.99
C PHE A 290 -39.20 -7.04 44.62
N ASN A 291 -39.36 -8.37 44.67
CA ASN A 291 -39.30 -9.34 43.58
C ASN A 291 -40.72 -9.90 43.37
N LYS A 292 -40.94 -10.58 42.23
CA LYS A 292 -42.11 -11.42 41.86
C LYS A 292 -43.42 -10.66 41.51
N ARG A 293 -44.29 -11.10 40.58
CA ARG A 293 -44.45 -12.38 39.85
C ARG A 293 -45.44 -12.26 38.66
N LYS A 294 -45.24 -13.15 37.68
CA LYS A 294 -46.21 -13.76 36.71
C LYS A 294 -47.70 -13.75 37.08
N SER A 295 -48.55 -13.49 36.07
CA SER A 295 -49.59 -14.35 35.45
C SER A 295 -50.45 -13.43 34.57
N GLY A 296 -50.95 -13.74 33.37
CA GLY A 296 -51.55 -14.97 32.84
C GLY A 296 -52.96 -14.60 32.34
N GLY A 297 -53.35 -15.04 31.15
CA GLY A 297 -54.75 -14.99 30.69
C GLY A 297 -55.00 -14.12 29.47
N GLY A 298 -55.23 -14.77 28.32
CA GLY A 298 -55.50 -14.12 27.05
C GLY A 298 -56.96 -13.74 26.81
N LYS A 299 -57.23 -13.25 25.60
CA LYS A 299 -58.47 -13.44 24.86
C LYS A 299 -58.26 -13.12 23.39
N THR A 300 -58.73 -14.05 22.58
CA THR A 300 -59.00 -14.01 21.14
C THR A 300 -59.96 -12.88 20.78
N PHE A 301 -59.81 -12.30 19.60
CA PHE A 301 -60.94 -11.83 18.79
C PHE A 301 -60.57 -11.85 17.29
N GLU A 302 -61.32 -12.64 16.53
CA GLU A 302 -61.42 -12.63 15.07
C GLU A 302 -62.08 -11.33 14.58
N GLY A 303 -61.76 -10.91 13.34
CA GLY A 303 -62.56 -9.88 12.68
C GLY A 303 -62.02 -9.30 11.36
N LYS A 304 -62.08 -10.10 10.28
CA LYS A 304 -62.45 -9.73 8.90
C LYS A 304 -61.70 -8.59 8.14
N SER A 305 -61.01 -9.03 7.08
CA SER A 305 -61.12 -8.59 5.67
C SER A 305 -61.27 -7.10 5.32
N ASN A 306 -60.36 -6.57 4.50
CA ASN A 306 -60.72 -6.25 3.11
C ASN A 306 -59.53 -6.07 2.15
N ARG A 307 -59.77 -6.47 0.91
CA ARG A 307 -58.95 -6.28 -0.29
C ARG A 307 -58.81 -4.79 -0.65
N ARG A 308 -57.70 -4.41 -1.29
CA ARG A 308 -57.65 -4.15 -2.75
C ARG A 308 -56.24 -3.81 -3.23
N ARG A 309 -55.86 -4.51 -4.31
CA ARG A 309 -54.88 -4.10 -5.30
C ARG A 309 -55.46 -2.93 -6.11
N TYR A 310 -54.59 -2.01 -6.51
CA TYR A 310 -54.34 -1.69 -7.91
C TYR A 310 -52.83 -1.64 -8.10
#